data_AF-A0A0F9HBW2-F1
#
_entry.id   AF-A0A0F9HBW2-F1
#
_cell.length_a   1.000
_cell.length_b   1.000
_cell.length_c   1.000
_cell.angle_alpha   90.00
_cell.angle_beta   90.00
_cell.angle_gamma   90.00
#
_symmetry.space_group_name_H-M   'P 1'
#
loop_
_entity.id
_entity.type
_entity.pdbx_description
1 polymer ?
#
loop_
_entity_poly.entity_id
_entity_poly.type
_entity_poly.pdbx_seq_one_letter_code
_entity_poly.pdbx_strand_id
1 'polypeptide(L)'
;MSSVKLIGRIIANTYYDFQQVRIRSMNRIRDIIRKKIEGIAFDEVEEKKDQKNFLKKYTDDVLLKKWDNLFTEGEIPKNEHDYMIKCWNLMKEGKNIENRYKSAMLNYVSEEIVYNEFLNKIRGIGPVLSANLIKEFGDCSNYDNVSRIWAHTGNSVINGIAPKRRKGELLSYNPKLRTMTWKISDSLLKQNKGYYRQIYDTEKEKQLNKIYDEGFLEQRYGKPYKANDTKLSKLHAHNRALRKMRKIFLDHFWHASRELNGLPAEKNYVEGVLQHNHIITWKKAISREGSGS
;
A
#
# COMPACT_ATOMS: atom_id res chain seq x y z
N MET A 1 -20.81 -1.54 -17.48
CA MET A 1 -19.37 -1.55 -17.10
C MET A 1 -18.58 -1.36 -18.39
N SER A 2 -17.84 -0.26 -18.57
CA SER A 2 -17.19 0.00 -19.87
C SER A 2 -16.18 -1.11 -20.20
N SER A 3 -16.09 -1.48 -21.49
CA SER A 3 -15.17 -2.51 -22.01
C SER A 3 -13.71 -2.29 -21.54
N VAL A 4 -13.31 -1.03 -21.44
CA VAL A 4 -11.97 -0.58 -21.03
C VAL A 4 -11.61 -1.02 -19.59
N LYS A 5 -12.56 -1.01 -18.64
CA LYS A 5 -12.32 -1.47 -17.25
C LYS A 5 -12.01 -2.97 -17.17
N LEU A 6 -12.63 -3.79 -18.03
CA LEU A 6 -12.39 -5.23 -18.07
C LEU A 6 -10.99 -5.53 -18.62
N ILE A 7 -10.57 -4.79 -19.64
CA ILE A 7 -9.25 -4.93 -20.27
C ILE A 7 -8.13 -4.47 -19.31
N GLY A 8 -8.34 -3.38 -18.56
CA GLY A 8 -7.38 -2.90 -17.56
C GLY A 8 -7.06 -3.93 -16.47
N ARG A 9 -7.95 -4.89 -16.20
CA ARG A 9 -7.70 -6.00 -15.26
C ARG A 9 -6.59 -6.91 -15.72
N ILE A 10 -6.49 -7.17 -17.03
CA ILE A 10 -5.46 -8.03 -17.61
C ILE A 10 -4.10 -7.43 -17.29
N ILE A 11 -3.88 -6.18 -17.72
CA ILE A 11 -2.59 -5.50 -17.56
C ILE A 11 -2.20 -5.35 -16.08
N ALA A 12 -3.14 -4.94 -15.22
CA ALA A 12 -2.86 -4.76 -13.80
C ALA A 12 -2.53 -6.09 -13.07
N ASN A 13 -3.21 -7.19 -13.41
CA ASN A 13 -2.91 -8.49 -12.83
C ASN A 13 -1.58 -9.03 -13.34
N THR A 14 -1.33 -8.95 -14.64
CA THR A 14 -0.08 -9.41 -15.26
C THR A 14 1.14 -8.63 -14.74
N TYR A 15 1.02 -7.32 -14.48
CA TYR A 15 2.05 -6.55 -13.78
C TYR A 15 2.44 -7.20 -12.44
N TYR A 16 1.46 -7.61 -11.64
CA TYR A 16 1.72 -8.27 -10.35
C TYR A 16 2.30 -9.67 -10.51
N ASP A 17 1.89 -10.42 -11.53
CA ASP A 17 2.46 -11.75 -11.81
C ASP A 17 3.95 -11.64 -12.11
N PHE A 18 4.37 -10.74 -12.99
CA PHE A 18 5.79 -10.51 -13.30
C PHE A 18 6.55 -9.88 -12.13
N GLN A 19 5.92 -9.01 -11.33
CA GLN A 19 6.51 -8.53 -10.08
C GLN A 19 6.80 -9.69 -9.12
N GLN A 20 5.89 -10.66 -8.99
CA GLN A 20 6.10 -11.84 -8.16
C GLN A 20 7.20 -12.74 -8.70
N VAL A 21 7.26 -12.95 -10.02
CA VAL A 21 8.37 -13.66 -10.66
C VAL A 21 9.69 -12.99 -10.31
N ARG A 22 9.82 -11.68 -10.50
CA ARG A 22 11.05 -10.94 -10.15
C ARG A 22 11.42 -11.09 -8.68
N ILE A 23 10.47 -10.87 -7.77
CA ILE A 23 10.73 -10.95 -6.31
C ILE A 23 11.19 -12.36 -5.92
N ARG A 24 10.48 -13.40 -6.37
CA ARG A 24 10.81 -14.78 -6.02
C ARG A 24 12.16 -15.20 -6.59
N SER A 25 12.44 -14.83 -7.84
CA SER A 25 13.71 -15.14 -8.48
C SER A 25 14.89 -14.46 -7.79
N MET A 26 14.80 -13.15 -7.51
CA MET A 26 15.85 -12.43 -6.78
C MET A 26 16.06 -12.94 -5.35
N ASN A 27 14.97 -13.35 -4.68
CA ASN A 27 15.08 -13.94 -3.34
C ASN A 27 15.84 -15.27 -3.35
N ARG A 28 15.71 -16.09 -4.41
CA ARG A 28 16.48 -17.34 -4.54
C ARG A 28 17.97 -17.07 -4.71
N ILE A 29 18.36 -16.13 -5.57
CA ILE A 29 19.77 -15.74 -5.70
C ILE A 29 20.32 -15.24 -4.37
N ARG A 30 19.57 -14.34 -3.72
CA ARG A 30 19.98 -13.79 -2.42
C ARG A 30 20.18 -14.87 -1.37
N ASP A 31 19.30 -15.87 -1.36
CA ASP A 31 19.38 -16.98 -0.44
C ASP A 31 20.63 -17.84 -0.69
N ILE A 32 20.90 -18.19 -1.95
CA ILE A 32 22.08 -18.99 -2.33
C ILE A 32 23.37 -18.26 -1.94
N ILE A 33 23.50 -16.98 -2.32
CA ILE A 33 24.69 -16.19 -2.00
C ILE A 33 24.85 -16.03 -0.49
N ARG A 34 23.75 -15.80 0.24
CA ARG A 34 23.80 -15.77 1.71
C ARG A 34 24.35 -17.08 2.25
N LYS A 35 23.72 -18.21 1.90
CA LYS A 35 24.07 -19.51 2.48
C LYS A 35 25.53 -19.85 2.23
N LYS A 36 26.03 -19.58 1.02
CA LYS A 36 27.44 -19.76 0.68
C LYS A 36 28.36 -18.91 1.57
N ILE A 37 28.06 -17.62 1.74
CA ILE A 37 28.86 -16.69 2.56
C ILE A 37 28.80 -17.03 4.05
N GLU A 38 27.67 -17.51 4.54
CA GLU A 38 27.48 -17.84 5.96
C GLU A 38 27.84 -19.29 6.28
N GLY A 39 28.31 -20.08 5.30
CA GLY A 39 28.68 -21.48 5.48
C GLY A 39 27.50 -22.38 5.84
N ILE A 40 26.28 -21.99 5.48
CA ILE A 40 25.03 -22.69 5.80
C ILE A 40 24.77 -23.74 4.73
N ALA A 41 24.41 -24.96 5.13
CA ALA A 41 24.09 -26.01 4.17
C ALA A 41 22.77 -25.70 3.43
N PHE A 42 22.65 -26.11 2.16
CA PHE A 42 21.50 -25.76 1.33
C PHE A 42 20.19 -26.36 1.83
N ASP A 43 20.27 -27.56 2.38
CA ASP A 43 19.19 -28.38 2.95
C ASP A 43 18.95 -28.12 4.45
N GLU A 44 19.76 -27.26 5.08
CA GLU A 44 19.62 -26.93 6.49
C GLU A 44 18.26 -26.29 6.79
N VAL A 45 17.54 -26.86 7.76
CA VAL A 45 16.26 -26.33 8.24
C VAL A 45 16.53 -25.16 9.16
N GLU A 46 16.37 -23.95 8.65
CA GLU A 46 16.52 -22.73 9.43
C GLU A 46 15.24 -22.41 10.22
N GLU A 47 15.38 -22.08 11.51
CA GLU A 47 14.32 -21.43 12.26
C GLU A 47 13.97 -20.07 11.61
N LYS A 48 12.70 -19.64 11.72
CA LYS A 48 12.27 -18.34 11.20
C LYS A 48 12.98 -17.19 11.92
N LYS A 49 14.11 -16.74 11.39
CA LYS A 49 14.81 -15.53 11.84
C LYS A 49 13.99 -14.26 11.56
N ASP A 50 14.22 -13.22 12.37
CA ASP A 50 13.62 -11.90 12.17
C ASP A 50 14.08 -11.29 10.83
N GLN A 51 13.17 -11.21 9.85
CA GLN A 51 13.46 -10.89 8.45
C GLN A 51 14.21 -9.56 8.21
N LYS A 52 14.22 -8.64 9.18
CA LYS A 52 14.68 -7.25 9.00
C LYS A 52 16.20 -7.07 8.97
N ASN A 53 16.98 -7.85 9.72
CA ASN A 53 18.44 -7.67 9.77
C ASN A 53 19.14 -8.27 8.55
N PHE A 54 18.63 -9.39 8.04
CA PHE A 54 19.15 -10.09 6.86
C PHE A 54 19.08 -9.26 5.57
N LEU A 55 17.92 -8.66 5.27
CA LEU A 55 17.69 -7.93 4.01
C LEU A 55 18.61 -6.72 3.83
N LYS A 56 19.14 -6.14 4.91
CA LYS A 56 20.09 -5.02 4.85
C LYS A 56 21.51 -5.43 4.46
N LYS A 57 21.94 -6.64 4.82
CA LYS A 57 23.31 -7.14 4.55
C LYS A 57 23.47 -7.64 3.11
N TYR A 58 22.38 -8.06 2.49
CA TYR A 58 22.35 -8.70 1.17
C TYR A 58 21.41 -7.95 0.21
N THR A 59 21.56 -6.62 0.13
CA THR A 59 20.79 -5.80 -0.84
C THR A 59 21.24 -6.08 -2.27
N ASP A 60 20.35 -5.81 -3.23
CA ASP A 60 20.61 -6.07 -4.66
C ASP A 60 21.90 -5.41 -5.17
N ASP A 61 22.23 -4.22 -4.64
CA ASP A 61 23.40 -3.44 -5.06
C ASP A 61 24.75 -4.05 -4.64
N VAL A 62 24.77 -4.79 -3.52
CA VAL A 62 26.01 -5.40 -2.99
C VAL A 62 26.08 -6.90 -3.27
N LEU A 63 24.98 -7.51 -3.69
CA LEU A 63 24.82 -8.94 -3.76
C LEU A 63 25.77 -9.59 -4.77
N LEU A 64 25.86 -9.01 -5.97
CA LEU A 64 26.76 -9.53 -7.01
C LEU A 64 28.23 -9.32 -6.62
N LYS A 65 28.58 -8.14 -6.08
CA LYS A 65 29.94 -7.88 -5.58
C LYS A 65 30.39 -8.90 -4.54
N LYS A 66 29.49 -9.31 -3.65
CA LYS A 66 29.78 -10.34 -2.64
C LYS A 66 30.04 -11.71 -3.28
N TRP A 67 29.34 -12.02 -4.36
CA TRP A 67 29.57 -13.25 -5.13
C TRP A 67 30.90 -13.22 -5.87
N ASP A 68 31.24 -12.10 -6.51
CA ASP A 68 32.52 -11.91 -7.21
C ASP A 68 33.72 -12.04 -6.25
N ASN A 69 33.56 -11.57 -5.01
CA ASN A 69 34.59 -11.73 -3.97
C ASN A 69 34.85 -13.20 -3.64
N LEU A 70 33.81 -14.03 -3.46
CA LEU A 70 33.97 -15.46 -3.22
C LEU A 70 34.73 -16.15 -4.37
N PHE A 71 34.48 -15.72 -5.61
CA PHE A 71 35.20 -16.24 -6.76
C PHE A 71 36.67 -15.84 -6.75
N THR A 72 36.96 -14.57 -6.42
CA THR A 72 38.32 -14.05 -6.33
C THR A 72 39.12 -14.72 -5.22
N GLU A 73 38.45 -15.08 -4.11
CA GLU A 73 39.03 -15.81 -2.97
C GLU A 73 39.21 -17.32 -3.24
N GLY A 74 38.70 -17.84 -4.37
CA GLY A 74 38.81 -19.26 -4.74
C GLY A 74 37.78 -20.17 -4.08
N GLU A 75 36.78 -19.62 -3.39
CA GLU A 75 35.73 -20.35 -2.66
C GLU A 75 34.64 -20.93 -3.58
N ILE A 76 34.57 -20.46 -4.82
CA ILE A 76 33.66 -20.95 -5.86
C ILE A 76 34.39 -21.18 -7.18
N PRO A 77 34.09 -22.29 -7.89
CA PRO A 77 34.68 -22.55 -9.19
C PRO A 77 34.09 -21.64 -10.27
N LYS A 78 34.87 -21.41 -11.34
CA LYS A 78 34.50 -20.49 -12.43
C LYS A 78 33.17 -20.83 -13.10
N ASN A 79 32.86 -22.10 -13.30
CA ASN A 79 31.61 -22.54 -13.92
C ASN A 79 30.38 -22.17 -13.06
N GLU A 80 30.45 -22.32 -11.73
CA GLU A 80 29.39 -21.93 -10.80
C GLU A 80 29.22 -20.41 -10.80
N HIS A 81 30.34 -19.68 -10.76
CA HIS A 81 30.36 -18.23 -10.82
C HIS A 81 29.69 -17.69 -12.09
N ASP A 82 30.11 -18.17 -13.26
CA ASP A 82 29.60 -17.73 -14.56
C ASP A 82 28.11 -18.08 -14.73
N TYR A 83 27.67 -19.24 -14.22
CA TYR A 83 26.27 -19.64 -14.25
C TYR A 83 25.39 -18.74 -13.36
N MET A 84 25.87 -18.34 -12.18
CA MET A 84 25.16 -17.40 -11.31
C MET A 84 25.00 -16.03 -11.98
N ILE A 85 26.05 -15.51 -12.63
CA ILE A 85 25.99 -14.25 -13.40
C ILE A 85 24.94 -14.37 -14.52
N LYS A 86 24.91 -15.50 -15.24
CA LYS A 86 23.89 -15.75 -16.26
C LYS A 86 22.49 -15.71 -15.67
N CYS A 87 22.27 -16.36 -14.53
CA CYS A 87 20.98 -16.36 -13.83
C CYS A 87 20.58 -14.94 -13.37
N TRP A 88 21.52 -14.18 -12.82
CA TRP A 88 21.33 -12.79 -12.42
C TRP A 88 20.85 -11.91 -13.59
N ASN A 89 21.49 -12.05 -14.75
CA ASN A 89 21.14 -11.28 -15.95
C ASN A 89 19.74 -11.63 -16.46
N LEU A 90 19.38 -12.92 -16.51
CA LEU A 90 18.02 -13.35 -16.86
C LEU A 90 16.97 -12.78 -15.89
N MET A 91 17.29 -12.71 -14.60
CA MET A 91 16.37 -12.15 -13.61
C MET A 91 16.22 -10.63 -13.74
N LYS A 92 17.27 -9.92 -14.16
CA LYS A 92 17.19 -8.49 -14.50
C LYS A 92 16.24 -8.23 -15.66
N GLU A 93 16.15 -9.13 -16.65
CA GLU A 93 15.15 -9.02 -17.73
C GLU A 93 13.72 -9.05 -17.18
N GLY A 94 13.46 -9.81 -16.12
CA GLY A 94 12.17 -9.82 -15.42
C GLY A 94 11.77 -8.43 -14.90
N LYS A 95 12.74 -7.59 -14.49
CA LYS A 95 12.48 -6.19 -14.12
C LYS A 95 12.08 -5.35 -15.32
N ASN A 96 12.70 -5.57 -16.48
CA ASN A 96 12.36 -4.87 -17.71
C ASN A 96 10.92 -5.20 -18.15
N ILE A 97 10.53 -6.47 -18.04
CA ILE A 97 9.15 -6.90 -18.31
C ILE A 97 8.17 -6.25 -17.32
N GLU A 98 8.46 -6.26 -16.01
CA GLU A 98 7.64 -5.55 -15.01
C GLU A 98 7.47 -4.06 -15.37
N ASN A 99 8.54 -3.40 -15.79
CA ASN A 99 8.50 -1.99 -16.20
C ASN A 99 7.67 -1.77 -17.47
N ARG A 100 7.74 -2.66 -18.46
CA ARG A 100 6.89 -2.60 -19.67
C ARG A 100 5.41 -2.68 -19.31
N TYR A 101 5.03 -3.58 -18.40
CA TYR A 101 3.65 -3.64 -17.91
C TYR A 101 3.25 -2.38 -17.12
N LYS A 102 4.17 -1.82 -16.32
CA LYS A 102 3.92 -0.53 -15.64
C LYS A 102 3.64 0.60 -16.65
N SER A 103 4.38 0.66 -17.76
CA SER A 103 4.13 1.63 -18.83
C SER A 103 2.78 1.39 -19.52
N ALA A 104 2.42 0.14 -19.79
CA ALA A 104 1.11 -0.20 -20.32
C ALA A 104 -0.03 0.20 -19.36
N MET A 105 0.17 0.06 -18.04
CA MET A 105 -0.78 0.56 -17.04
C MET A 105 -0.90 2.08 -17.09
N LEU A 106 0.19 2.81 -17.32
CA LEU A 106 0.16 4.27 -17.48
C LEU A 106 -0.70 4.68 -18.68
N ASN A 107 -0.48 4.06 -19.84
CA ASN A 107 -1.27 4.34 -21.05
C ASN A 107 -2.77 4.09 -20.80
N TYR A 108 -3.11 2.98 -20.15
CA TYR A 108 -4.49 2.68 -19.76
C TYR A 108 -5.10 3.75 -18.85
N VAL A 109 -4.41 4.17 -17.79
CA VAL A 109 -4.98 5.17 -16.87
C VAL A 109 -4.97 6.58 -17.44
N SER A 110 -4.08 6.91 -18.39
CA SER A 110 -4.05 8.24 -19.00
C SER A 110 -5.29 8.57 -19.84
N GLU A 111 -6.06 7.56 -20.24
CA GLU A 111 -7.35 7.74 -20.93
C GLU A 111 -8.49 8.07 -19.95
N GLU A 112 -8.29 7.91 -18.65
CA GLU A 112 -9.32 8.05 -17.63
C GLU A 112 -9.32 9.47 -17.04
N ILE A 113 -10.44 10.19 -17.15
CA ILE A 113 -10.56 11.58 -16.69
C ILE A 113 -10.20 11.75 -15.21
N VAL A 114 -10.57 10.81 -14.35
CA VAL A 114 -10.25 10.85 -12.92
C VAL A 114 -8.74 10.73 -12.66
N TYR A 115 -8.00 10.06 -13.54
CA TYR A 115 -6.55 10.02 -13.44
C TYR A 115 -5.95 11.38 -13.74
N ASN A 116 -6.34 11.98 -14.87
CA ASN A 116 -5.83 13.26 -15.35
C ASN A 116 -6.21 14.43 -14.46
N GLU A 117 -7.42 14.41 -13.90
CA GLU A 117 -7.93 15.54 -13.13
C GLU A 117 -7.68 15.45 -11.63
N PHE A 118 -7.46 14.24 -11.10
CA PHE A 118 -7.29 14.02 -9.67
C PHE A 118 -6.09 13.15 -9.32
N LEU A 119 -6.07 11.87 -9.72
CA LEU A 119 -5.11 10.91 -9.15
C LEU A 119 -3.65 11.28 -9.43
N ASN A 120 -3.32 11.70 -10.65
CA ASN A 120 -1.95 12.06 -11.02
C ASN A 120 -1.47 13.37 -10.36
N LYS A 121 -2.39 14.18 -9.82
CA LYS A 121 -2.10 15.44 -9.12
C LYS A 121 -1.81 15.24 -7.63
N ILE A 122 -2.02 14.02 -7.11
CA ILE A 122 -1.76 13.68 -5.71
C ILE A 122 -0.37 13.04 -5.56
N ARG A 123 0.49 13.65 -4.75
CA ARG A 123 1.83 13.11 -4.47
C ARG A 123 1.71 11.71 -3.87
N GLY A 124 2.48 10.77 -4.40
CA GLY A 124 2.46 9.37 -3.96
C GLY A 124 1.38 8.50 -4.61
N ILE A 125 0.53 9.05 -5.48
CA ILE A 125 -0.45 8.26 -6.25
C ILE A 125 0.03 8.12 -7.69
N GLY A 126 0.82 7.07 -7.93
CA GLY A 126 1.36 6.76 -9.24
C GLY A 126 0.39 5.93 -10.12
N PRO A 127 0.81 5.59 -11.36
CA PRO A 127 -0.01 4.84 -12.31
C PRO A 127 -0.44 3.46 -11.80
N VAL A 128 0.42 2.78 -11.03
CA VAL A 128 0.11 1.45 -10.49
C VAL A 128 -1.06 1.52 -9.49
N LEU A 129 -1.03 2.46 -8.54
CA LEU A 129 -2.12 2.62 -7.57
C LEU A 129 -3.40 3.12 -8.27
N SER A 130 -3.25 4.04 -9.22
CA SER A 130 -4.35 4.58 -10.01
C SER A 130 -5.06 3.50 -10.81
N ALA A 131 -4.31 2.65 -11.52
CA ALA A 131 -4.88 1.57 -12.30
C ALA A 131 -5.66 0.58 -11.42
N ASN A 132 -5.16 0.28 -10.22
CA ASN A 132 -5.89 -0.59 -9.29
C ASN A 132 -7.17 0.06 -8.76
N LEU A 133 -7.17 1.37 -8.48
CA LEU A 133 -8.39 2.08 -8.08
C LEU A 133 -9.42 2.05 -9.21
N ILE A 134 -9.03 2.41 -10.43
CA ILE A 134 -9.92 2.47 -11.60
C ILE A 134 -10.43 1.07 -11.96
N LYS A 135 -9.56 0.05 -11.94
CA LYS A 135 -9.91 -1.36 -12.18
C LYS A 135 -10.99 -1.89 -11.24
N GLU A 136 -10.96 -1.47 -9.98
CA GLU A 136 -11.86 -1.99 -8.93
C GLU A 136 -13.13 -1.15 -8.77
N PHE A 137 -13.03 0.17 -8.92
CA PHE A 137 -14.12 1.10 -8.63
C PHE A 137 -14.66 1.83 -9.86
N GLY A 138 -13.84 2.04 -10.90
CA GLY A 138 -14.18 2.83 -12.08
C GLY A 138 -14.68 4.24 -11.72
N ASP A 139 -15.69 4.72 -12.43
CA ASP A 139 -16.51 5.92 -12.13
C ASP A 139 -17.27 5.90 -10.80
N CYS A 140 -17.16 4.83 -9.99
CA CYS A 140 -17.90 4.65 -8.75
C CYS A 140 -19.43 4.65 -8.88
N SER A 141 -19.99 4.39 -10.07
CA SER A 141 -21.44 4.26 -10.30
C SER A 141 -22.10 3.20 -9.43
N ASN A 142 -21.40 2.07 -9.19
CA ASN A 142 -21.87 0.97 -8.33
C ASN A 142 -21.89 1.29 -6.81
N TYR A 143 -21.44 2.48 -6.43
CA TYR A 143 -21.33 2.91 -5.03
C TYR A 143 -22.12 4.20 -4.83
N ASP A 144 -23.36 4.09 -4.34
CA ASP A 144 -24.24 5.23 -4.07
C ASP A 144 -23.67 6.23 -3.06
N ASN A 145 -22.74 5.79 -2.20
CA ASN A 145 -22.01 6.64 -1.28
C ASN A 145 -20.61 6.07 -0.98
N VAL A 146 -19.72 6.94 -0.53
CA VAL A 146 -18.35 6.57 -0.11
C VAL A 146 -18.33 5.53 1.02
N SER A 147 -19.35 5.50 1.88
CA SER A 147 -19.41 4.54 2.99
C SER A 147 -19.48 3.10 2.52
N ARG A 148 -20.09 2.83 1.36
CA ARG A 148 -20.03 1.52 0.71
C ARG A 148 -18.61 1.16 0.25
N ILE A 149 -17.83 2.11 -0.28
CA ILE A 149 -16.42 1.89 -0.58
C ILE A 149 -15.63 1.58 0.69
N TRP A 150 -15.88 2.33 1.78
CA TRP A 150 -15.22 2.05 3.04
C TRP A 150 -15.57 0.67 3.59
N ALA A 151 -16.84 0.24 3.49
CA ALA A 151 -17.23 -1.11 3.89
C ALA A 151 -16.54 -2.17 3.03
N HIS A 152 -16.60 -2.02 1.71
CA HIS A 152 -16.01 -2.95 0.75
C HIS A 152 -14.49 -3.08 0.91
N THR A 153 -13.81 -2.01 1.31
CA THR A 153 -12.35 -1.97 1.57
C THR A 153 -11.97 -2.31 3.02
N GLY A 154 -12.92 -2.59 3.91
CA GLY A 154 -12.66 -2.91 5.32
C GLY A 154 -12.23 -1.71 6.17
N ASN A 155 -12.59 -0.51 5.74
CA ASN A 155 -12.36 0.77 6.39
C ASN A 155 -13.58 1.35 7.12
N SER A 156 -14.74 0.68 7.06
CA SER A 156 -15.92 0.97 7.89
C SER A 156 -15.71 0.53 9.35
N VAL A 157 -16.62 0.93 10.23
CA VAL A 157 -16.74 0.37 11.59
C VAL A 157 -18.01 -0.46 11.67
N ILE A 158 -17.98 -1.54 12.45
CA ILE A 158 -19.14 -2.34 12.86
C ILE A 158 -19.19 -2.20 14.39
N ASN A 159 -20.28 -1.64 14.92
CA ASN A 159 -20.44 -1.34 16.36
C ASN A 159 -19.26 -0.53 16.95
N GLY A 160 -18.79 0.47 16.20
CA GLY A 160 -17.66 1.32 16.61
C GLY A 160 -16.28 0.65 16.55
N ILE A 161 -16.17 -0.58 16.03
CA ILE A 161 -14.91 -1.34 15.95
C ILE A 161 -14.56 -1.62 14.48
N ALA A 162 -13.28 -1.54 14.13
CA ALA A 162 -12.83 -1.91 12.78
C ALA A 162 -12.99 -3.43 12.57
N PRO A 163 -13.47 -3.89 11.39
CA PRO A 163 -13.67 -5.31 11.13
C PRO A 163 -12.37 -6.09 11.29
N LYS A 164 -12.42 -7.23 11.96
CA LYS A 164 -11.29 -8.15 12.20
C LYS A 164 -11.58 -9.49 11.56
N ARG A 165 -10.53 -10.21 11.15
CA ARG A 165 -10.66 -11.60 10.74
C ARG A 165 -10.84 -12.47 11.98
N ARG A 166 -11.81 -13.37 11.96
CA ARG A 166 -12.03 -14.38 13.00
C ARG A 166 -12.17 -15.73 12.33
N LYS A 167 -11.62 -16.77 12.96
CA LYS A 167 -11.67 -18.14 12.43
C LYS A 167 -13.13 -18.59 12.38
N GLY A 168 -13.58 -19.12 11.25
CA GLY A 168 -14.95 -19.59 11.06
C GLY A 168 -15.99 -18.52 10.67
N GLU A 169 -15.61 -17.24 10.62
CA GLU A 169 -16.51 -16.16 10.20
C GLU A 169 -16.24 -15.70 8.75
N LEU A 170 -17.31 -15.43 8.00
CA LEU A 170 -17.21 -14.78 6.69
C LEU A 170 -16.74 -13.32 6.82
N LEU A 171 -15.89 -12.88 5.89
CA LEU A 171 -15.41 -11.49 5.89
C LEU A 171 -16.47 -10.56 5.32
N SER A 172 -16.72 -9.46 6.02
CA SER A 172 -17.60 -8.36 5.59
C SER A 172 -16.95 -7.39 4.58
N TYR A 173 -15.72 -7.68 4.15
CA TYR A 173 -14.94 -6.81 3.26
C TYR A 173 -14.03 -7.62 2.35
N ASN A 174 -13.59 -7.00 1.24
CA ASN A 174 -12.63 -7.61 0.33
C ASN A 174 -11.19 -7.49 0.88
N PRO A 175 -10.51 -8.62 1.18
CA PRO A 175 -9.17 -8.59 1.76
C PRO A 175 -8.11 -8.00 0.83
N LYS A 176 -8.23 -8.19 -0.49
CA LYS A 176 -7.28 -7.62 -1.47
C LYS A 176 -7.40 -6.09 -1.50
N LEU A 177 -8.62 -5.56 -1.44
CA LEU A 177 -8.86 -4.12 -1.42
C LEU A 177 -8.44 -3.46 -0.09
N ARG A 178 -8.58 -4.17 1.03
CA ARG A 178 -8.03 -3.70 2.31
C ARG A 178 -6.51 -3.53 2.23
N THR A 179 -5.81 -4.48 1.62
CA THR A 179 -4.37 -4.36 1.38
C THR A 179 -4.03 -3.24 0.38
N MET A 180 -4.81 -3.08 -0.69
CA MET A 180 -4.62 -1.97 -1.65
C MET A 180 -4.74 -0.61 -0.98
N THR A 181 -5.78 -0.38 -0.18
CA THR A 181 -5.97 0.90 0.55
C THR A 181 -4.90 1.14 1.60
N TRP A 182 -4.32 0.09 2.19
CA TRP A 182 -3.13 0.21 3.03
C TRP A 182 -1.92 0.69 2.22
N LYS A 183 -1.65 0.12 1.04
CA LYS A 183 -0.56 0.54 0.13
C LYS A 183 -0.71 2.01 -0.29
N ILE A 184 -1.94 2.46 -0.54
CA ILE A 184 -2.24 3.88 -0.81
C ILE A 184 -1.79 4.74 0.37
N SER A 185 -2.23 4.40 1.58
CA SER A 185 -1.89 5.19 2.77
C SER A 185 -0.39 5.20 3.09
N ASP A 186 0.28 4.08 2.89
CA ASP A 186 1.73 3.97 3.04
C ASP A 186 2.47 4.82 2.00
N SER A 187 2.00 4.82 0.75
CA SER A 187 2.60 5.61 -0.33
C SER A 187 2.42 7.12 -0.12
N LEU A 188 1.24 7.56 0.31
CA LEU A 188 0.96 8.96 0.71
C LEU A 188 1.86 9.39 1.87
N LEU A 189 1.98 8.55 2.91
CA LEU A 189 2.78 8.86 4.10
C LEU A 189 4.26 9.06 3.74
N LYS A 190 4.80 8.21 2.86
CA LYS A 190 6.21 8.22 2.42
C LYS A 190 6.61 9.48 1.66
N GLN A 191 5.67 10.21 1.06
CA GLN A 191 5.99 11.50 0.42
C GLN A 191 6.40 12.57 1.43
N ASN A 192 6.03 12.40 2.70
CA ASN A 192 6.40 13.28 3.81
C ASN A 192 6.04 14.77 3.60
N LYS A 193 5.15 15.07 2.64
CA LYS A 193 4.66 16.39 2.25
C LYS A 193 3.25 16.24 1.69
N GLY A 194 2.56 17.36 1.46
CA GLY A 194 1.24 17.39 0.83
C GLY A 194 0.08 17.40 1.83
N TYR A 195 -1.13 17.56 1.29
CA TYR A 195 -2.36 17.72 2.05
C TYR A 195 -2.73 16.45 2.82
N TYR A 196 -2.59 15.26 2.21
CA TYR A 196 -2.89 14.02 2.91
C TYR A 196 -1.92 13.75 4.06
N ARG A 197 -0.66 14.20 3.93
CA ARG A 197 0.29 14.11 5.04
C ARG A 197 -0.15 14.95 6.23
N GLN A 198 -0.61 16.18 5.99
CA GLN A 198 -1.15 17.06 7.04
C GLN A 198 -2.33 16.40 7.77
N ILE A 199 -3.26 15.77 7.05
CA ILE A 199 -4.36 15.01 7.67
C ILE A 199 -3.84 13.96 8.65
N TYR A 200 -2.83 13.20 8.24
CA TYR A 200 -2.23 12.17 9.09
C TYR A 200 -1.55 12.78 10.31
N ASP A 201 -0.75 13.84 10.15
CA ASP A 201 -0.02 14.45 11.26
C ASP A 201 -0.98 15.05 12.30
N THR A 202 -1.98 15.83 11.85
CA THR A 202 -3.01 16.40 12.73
C THR A 202 -3.80 15.31 13.47
N GLU A 203 -4.23 14.25 12.77
CA GLU A 203 -4.98 13.18 13.42
C GLU A 203 -4.08 12.39 14.39
N LYS A 204 -2.81 12.16 14.05
CA LYS A 204 -1.88 11.44 14.93
C LYS A 204 -1.63 12.21 16.22
N GLU A 205 -1.39 13.51 16.12
CA GLU A 205 -1.23 14.39 17.28
C GLU A 205 -2.48 14.39 18.15
N LYS A 206 -3.67 14.57 17.55
CA LYS A 206 -4.95 14.47 18.24
C LYS A 206 -5.12 13.14 18.99
N GLN A 207 -4.75 12.03 18.38
CA GLN A 207 -4.87 10.70 19.01
C GLN A 207 -3.85 10.48 20.13
N LEU A 208 -2.67 11.08 20.06
CA LEU A 208 -1.64 11.01 21.11
C LEU A 208 -1.98 11.89 22.32
N ASN A 209 -2.62 13.03 22.09
CA ASN A 209 -3.01 13.97 23.14
C ASN A 209 -4.34 13.62 23.81
N LYS A 210 -5.12 12.70 23.22
CA LYS A 210 -6.39 12.25 23.80
C LYS A 210 -6.16 11.41 25.06
N ILE A 211 -6.77 11.84 26.16
CA ILE A 211 -6.83 11.13 27.43
C ILE A 211 -8.13 10.31 27.48
N TYR A 212 -8.03 9.12 28.05
CA TYR A 212 -9.12 8.18 28.31
C TYR A 212 -9.19 7.90 29.81
N ASP A 213 -10.38 7.56 30.28
CA ASP A 213 -10.59 7.12 31.66
C ASP A 213 -9.79 5.84 31.95
N GLU A 214 -9.37 5.68 33.19
CA GLU A 214 -8.68 4.47 33.65
C GLU A 214 -9.55 3.23 33.38
N GLY A 215 -8.91 2.13 32.97
CA GLY A 215 -9.55 0.87 32.61
C GLY A 215 -10.14 0.83 31.19
N PHE A 216 -10.45 1.97 30.56
CA PHE A 216 -11.10 1.99 29.25
C PHE A 216 -10.25 1.32 28.15
N LEU A 217 -8.94 1.61 28.11
CA LEU A 217 -8.06 1.10 27.06
C LEU A 217 -7.81 -0.40 27.20
N GLU A 218 -7.64 -0.89 28.43
CA GLU A 218 -7.53 -2.31 28.73
C GLU A 218 -8.82 -3.05 28.35
N GLN A 219 -9.99 -2.55 28.77
CA GLN A 219 -11.28 -3.17 28.44
C GLN A 219 -11.51 -3.26 26.92
N ARG A 220 -11.13 -2.21 26.18
CA ARG A 220 -11.39 -2.13 24.75
C ARG A 220 -10.38 -2.88 23.88
N TYR A 221 -9.10 -2.89 24.26
CA TYR A 221 -8.02 -3.43 23.42
C TYR A 221 -7.34 -4.66 24.00
N GLY A 222 -7.43 -4.88 25.32
CA GLY A 222 -6.63 -5.83 26.05
C GLY A 222 -5.15 -5.48 26.00
N LYS A 223 -4.30 -6.52 26.07
CA LYS A 223 -2.84 -6.36 25.96
C LYS A 223 -2.44 -5.62 24.66
N PRO A 224 -1.49 -4.67 24.71
CA PRO A 224 -0.55 -4.42 25.81
C PRO A 224 -1.02 -3.39 26.87
N TYR A 225 -2.27 -2.94 26.85
CA TYR A 225 -2.75 -1.92 27.78
C TYR A 225 -3.00 -2.48 29.17
N LYS A 226 -2.70 -1.67 30.19
CA LYS A 226 -2.96 -1.91 31.61
C LYS A 226 -4.10 -1.00 32.10
N ALA A 227 -4.68 -1.33 33.26
CA ALA A 227 -5.77 -0.55 33.86
C ALA A 227 -5.46 0.95 34.02
N ASN A 228 -4.22 1.30 34.38
CA ASN A 228 -3.79 2.69 34.58
C ASN A 228 -3.39 3.42 33.27
N ASP A 229 -3.42 2.76 32.12
CA ASP A 229 -3.09 3.42 30.86
C ASP A 229 -4.24 4.33 30.41
N THR A 230 -3.97 5.64 30.38
CA THR A 230 -4.92 6.68 29.96
C THR A 230 -4.65 7.23 28.56
N LYS A 231 -3.57 6.80 27.91
CA LYS A 231 -3.17 7.27 26.56
C LYS A 231 -2.99 6.12 25.58
N LEU A 232 -3.31 6.37 24.31
CA LEU A 232 -3.07 5.40 23.25
C LEU A 232 -1.57 5.20 23.00
N SER A 233 -1.19 3.96 22.69
CA SER A 233 0.14 3.65 22.20
C SER A 233 0.42 4.35 20.87
N LYS A 234 1.70 4.66 20.62
CA LYS A 234 2.16 5.30 19.37
C LYS A 234 1.70 4.53 18.13
N LEU A 235 1.69 3.21 18.19
CA LEU A 235 1.25 2.35 17.08
C LEU A 235 -0.27 2.45 16.85
N HIS A 236 -1.08 2.47 17.91
CA HIS A 236 -2.53 2.65 17.76
C HIS A 236 -2.88 4.03 17.22
N ALA A 237 -2.24 5.09 17.72
CA ALA A 237 -2.40 6.46 17.20
C ALA A 237 -2.02 6.52 15.71
N HIS A 238 -0.87 5.95 15.33
CA HIS A 238 -0.42 5.86 13.93
C HIS A 238 -1.44 5.15 13.02
N ASN A 239 -1.92 3.97 13.42
CA ASN A 239 -2.87 3.18 12.62
C ASN A 239 -4.23 3.87 12.47
N ARG A 240 -4.68 4.61 13.49
CA ARG A 240 -5.89 5.43 13.44
C ARG A 240 -5.71 6.63 12.51
N ALA A 241 -4.58 7.33 12.58
CA ALA A 241 -4.27 8.44 11.70
C ALA A 241 -4.20 8.00 10.22
N LEU A 242 -3.51 6.89 9.92
CA LEU A 242 -3.51 6.29 8.58
C LEU A 242 -4.92 5.94 8.11
N ARG A 243 -5.82 5.53 9.02
CA ARG A 243 -7.22 5.23 8.68
C ARG A 243 -8.00 6.47 8.34
N LYS A 244 -7.84 7.55 9.09
CA LYS A 244 -8.46 8.84 8.78
C LYS A 244 -8.01 9.35 7.41
N MET A 245 -6.69 9.35 7.17
CA MET A 245 -6.09 9.78 5.90
C MET A 245 -6.64 9.00 4.70
N ARG A 246 -6.63 7.67 4.75
CA ARG A 246 -7.12 6.85 3.61
C ARG A 246 -8.63 6.94 3.42
N LYS A 247 -9.41 7.14 4.48
CA LYS A 247 -10.85 7.37 4.35
C LYS A 247 -11.14 8.68 3.61
N ILE A 248 -10.42 9.75 3.94
CA ILE A 248 -10.54 11.05 3.24
C ILE A 248 -10.06 10.94 1.79
N PHE A 249 -8.96 10.23 1.54
CA PHE A 249 -8.53 9.97 0.16
C PHE A 249 -9.60 9.23 -0.66
N LEU A 250 -10.22 8.18 -0.11
CA LEU A 250 -11.28 7.43 -0.78
C LEU A 250 -12.55 8.26 -1.00
N ASP A 251 -12.84 9.20 -0.10
CA ASP A 251 -13.91 10.18 -0.23
C ASP A 251 -13.66 11.13 -1.40
N HIS A 252 -12.48 11.73 -1.47
CA HIS A 252 -12.07 12.55 -2.60
C HIS A 252 -12.06 11.78 -3.92
N PHE A 253 -11.57 10.55 -3.93
CA PHE A 253 -11.61 9.70 -5.12
C PHE A 253 -13.04 9.40 -5.58
N TRP A 254 -13.95 9.08 -4.65
CA TRP A 254 -15.36 8.82 -4.98
C TRP A 254 -16.03 10.06 -5.57
N HIS A 255 -15.86 11.23 -4.93
CA HIS A 255 -16.39 12.50 -5.42
C HIS A 255 -15.80 12.87 -6.79
N ALA A 256 -14.48 12.83 -6.95
CA ALA A 256 -13.83 13.14 -8.22
C ALA A 256 -14.32 12.20 -9.34
N SER A 257 -14.38 10.89 -9.08
CA SER A 257 -14.84 9.90 -10.06
C SER A 257 -16.27 10.18 -10.53
N ARG A 258 -17.17 10.52 -9.61
CA ARG A 258 -18.58 10.75 -9.93
C ARG A 258 -18.82 12.10 -10.59
N GLU A 259 -18.29 13.17 -10.02
CA GLU A 259 -18.43 14.53 -10.55
C GLU A 259 -17.90 14.63 -11.98
N LEU A 260 -16.72 14.06 -12.26
CA LEU A 260 -16.11 14.09 -13.59
C LEU A 260 -16.86 13.25 -14.64
N ASN A 261 -17.70 12.31 -14.21
CA ASN A 261 -18.55 11.50 -15.07
C ASN A 261 -20.01 11.98 -15.09
N GLY A 262 -20.31 13.16 -14.54
CA GLY A 262 -21.67 13.72 -14.49
C GLY A 262 -22.63 12.93 -13.59
N LEU A 263 -22.11 12.10 -12.69
CA LEU A 263 -22.91 11.32 -11.75
C LEU A 263 -23.22 12.15 -10.48
N PRO A 264 -24.41 12.00 -9.88
CA PRO A 264 -24.74 12.68 -8.63
C PRO A 264 -23.74 12.35 -7.53
N ALA A 265 -23.19 13.37 -6.89
CA ALA A 265 -22.23 13.24 -5.79
C ALA A 265 -22.72 14.06 -4.58
N GLU A 266 -23.99 13.90 -4.22
CA GLU A 266 -24.63 14.70 -3.18
C GLU A 266 -24.08 14.37 -1.81
N LYS A 267 -23.44 15.40 -1.22
CA LYS A 267 -22.91 15.53 0.14
C LYS A 267 -21.77 14.58 0.50
N ASN A 268 -20.62 15.16 0.79
CA ASN A 268 -19.51 14.46 1.44
C ASN A 268 -20.09 13.75 2.67
N TYR A 269 -19.81 12.46 2.89
CA TYR A 269 -20.35 11.70 4.04
C TYR A 269 -20.17 12.42 5.39
N VAL A 270 -19.16 13.28 5.47
CA VAL A 270 -18.86 14.15 6.61
C VAL A 270 -20.00 15.12 6.95
N GLU A 271 -20.78 15.55 5.96
CA GLU A 271 -21.86 16.55 6.05
C GLU A 271 -23.12 16.00 6.73
N GLY A 272 -23.48 14.74 6.50
CA GLY A 272 -24.73 14.16 7.03
C GLY A 272 -24.62 13.47 8.39
N VAL A 273 -23.41 12.99 8.78
CA VAL A 273 -23.24 12.11 9.96
C VAL A 273 -22.25 12.67 11.00
N LEU A 274 -21.33 13.58 10.62
CA LEU A 274 -20.20 13.98 11.48
C LEU A 274 -20.13 15.46 11.87
N GLN A 275 -21.04 16.33 11.38
CA GLN A 275 -21.14 17.75 11.77
C GLN A 275 -19.79 18.49 11.82
N HIS A 276 -18.88 18.25 10.86
CA HIS A 276 -17.59 18.94 10.80
C HIS A 276 -17.66 20.13 9.84
N ASN A 277 -17.56 21.36 10.36
CA ASN A 277 -17.74 22.64 9.66
C ASN A 277 -16.68 22.99 8.58
N HIS A 278 -15.72 22.11 8.29
CA HIS A 278 -14.65 22.38 7.32
C HIS A 278 -14.38 21.15 6.44
N ILE A 279 -15.25 20.91 5.47
CA ILE A 279 -15.04 19.86 4.48
C ILE A 279 -14.17 20.44 3.36
N ILE A 280 -13.04 19.79 3.11
CA ILE A 280 -12.14 20.12 2.00
C ILE A 280 -12.56 19.22 0.84
N THR A 281 -12.91 19.80 -0.30
CA THR A 281 -13.26 19.04 -1.51
C THR A 281 -12.00 18.47 -2.16
N TRP A 282 -12.15 17.48 -3.03
CA TRP A 282 -11.03 16.94 -3.82
C TRP A 282 -10.32 18.02 -4.65
N LYS A 283 -11.07 19.01 -5.19
CA LYS A 283 -10.52 20.17 -5.92
C LYS A 283 -9.62 21.01 -5.02
N LYS A 284 -10.08 21.33 -3.81
CA LYS A 284 -9.29 22.10 -2.82
C LYS A 284 -8.10 21.30 -2.28
N ALA A 285 -8.22 19.97 -2.20
CA ALA A 285 -7.11 19.10 -1.85
C ALA A 285 -5.99 19.18 -2.89
N ILE A 286 -6.31 19.16 -4.19
CA ILE A 286 -5.33 19.35 -5.27
C ILE A 286 -4.61 20.69 -5.14
N SER A 287 -5.36 21.79 -4.93
CA SER A 287 -4.74 23.12 -4.75
C SER A 287 -3.73 23.14 -3.61
N ARG A 288 -4.00 22.39 -2.52
CA ARG A 288 -3.10 22.27 -1.36
C ARG A 288 -1.92 21.32 -1.58
N GLU A 289 -2.00 20.37 -2.52
CA GLU A 289 -0.87 19.52 -2.91
C GLU A 289 0.19 20.31 -3.68
N GLY A 290 -0.22 21.29 -4.50
CA GLY A 290 0.67 22.13 -5.30
C GLY A 290 1.38 23.25 -4.53
N SER A 291 0.76 23.79 -3.47
CA SER A 291 1.26 24.94 -2.71
C SER A 291 2.31 24.62 -1.63
N GLY A 292 2.78 23.37 -1.57
CA GLY A 292 3.88 22.96 -0.69
C GLY A 292 5.15 22.78 -1.50
N SER A 293 5.73 23.89 -1.96
CA SER A 293 7.12 24.01 -2.43
C SER A 293 8.04 24.15 -1.22
#